data_AF-A0A351A4Q0-F1
#
_entry.id   AF-A0A351A4Q0-F1
#
_cell.length_a   1.000
_cell.length_b   1.000
_cell.length_c   1.000
_cell.angle_alpha   90.00
_cell.angle_beta   90.00
_cell.angle_gamma   90.00
#
_symmetry.space_group_name_H-M   'P 1'
#
loop_
_entity.id
_entity.type
_entity.pdbx_description
1 polymer ?
#
loop_
_entity_poly.entity_id
_entity_poly.type
_entity_poly.pdbx_seq_one_letter_code
_entity_poly.pdbx_strand_id
1 'polypeptide(L)' 'MIELGVNIDHVATLRQARRTWEPDPVWAAVEAHLGGADGITIHLREDRRHINDDDVRRLAELTQVKLNLEMA' A
#
# COMPACT_ATOMS: atom_id res chain seq x y z
N MET A 1 -2.07 -19.37 14.26
CA MET A 1 -2.77 -18.13 14.68
C MET A 1 -3.31 -17.46 13.43
N ILE A 2 -4.39 -16.70 13.50
CA ILE A 2 -4.92 -15.98 12.32
C ILE A 2 -4.07 -14.72 12.09
N GLU A 3 -3.81 -14.36 10.83
CA GLU A 3 -3.05 -13.15 10.44
C GLU A 3 -3.99 -12.15 9.75
N LEU A 4 -3.75 -10.85 9.94
CA LEU A 4 -4.45 -9.75 9.28
C LEU A 4 -3.55 -9.05 8.24
N GLY A 5 -3.95 -9.10 6.97
CA GLY A 5 -3.39 -8.27 5.90
C GLY A 5 -4.25 -7.03 5.66
N VAL A 6 -3.66 -5.83 5.70
CA VAL A 6 -4.37 -4.57 5.43
C VAL A 6 -4.10 -4.13 4.00
N ASN A 7 -5.15 -4.05 3.18
CA ASN A 7 -5.06 -3.47 1.85
C ASN A 7 -5.10 -1.93 1.91
N ILE A 8 -4.11 -1.28 1.30
CA ILE A 8 -3.95 0.19 1.33
C ILE A 8 -4.23 0.89 -0.02
N ASP A 9 -4.83 0.21 -1.00
CA ASP A 9 -5.08 0.76 -2.35
C ASP A 9 -5.94 2.03 -2.33
N HIS A 10 -6.87 2.11 -1.38
CA HIS A 10 -7.78 3.25 -1.28
C HIS A 10 -7.11 4.51 -0.70
N VAL A 11 -5.96 4.37 -0.02
CA VAL A 11 -5.12 5.52 0.33
C VAL A 11 -4.57 6.16 -0.95
N ALA A 12 -4.01 5.33 -1.84
CA ALA A 12 -3.55 5.79 -3.14
C ALA A 12 -4.70 6.32 -4.01
N THR A 13 -5.90 5.75 -3.93
CA THR A 13 -7.09 6.29 -4.60
C THR A 13 -7.38 7.73 -4.19
N LEU A 14 -7.34 8.02 -2.88
CA LEU A 14 -7.55 9.37 -2.37
C LEU A 14 -6.46 10.34 -2.85
N ARG A 15 -5.20 9.90 -2.87
CA ARG A 15 -4.07 10.66 -3.44
C ARG A 15 -4.29 10.99 -4.92
N GLN A 16 -4.66 9.98 -5.71
CA GLN A 16 -4.86 10.13 -7.15
C GLN A 16 -6.04 11.04 -7.50
N ALA A 17 -7.07 11.13 -6.64
CA ALA A 17 -8.19 12.05 -6.82
C ALA A 17 -7.75 13.53 -6.85
N ARG A 18 -6.61 13.86 -6.21
CA ARG A 18 -6.04 15.21 -6.21
C ARG A 18 -4.73 15.34 -6.98
N ARG A 19 -4.15 14.22 -7.44
CA ARG A 19 -2.85 14.17 -8.13
C ARG A 19 -1.76 14.89 -7.35
N THR A 20 -1.73 14.65 -6.04
CA THR A 20 -0.70 15.17 -5.14
C THR A 20 0.13 14.03 -4.56
N TRP A 21 1.04 14.31 -3.63
CA TRP A 21 1.81 13.26 -2.93
C TRP A 21 1.09 12.73 -1.68
N GLU A 22 0.01 13.38 -1.23
CA GLU A 22 -0.72 13.01 -0.01
C GLU A 22 -2.15 12.53 -0.29
N PRO A 23 -2.67 11.56 0.49
CA PRO A 23 -1.93 10.77 1.48
C PRO A 23 -0.94 9.78 0.83
N ASP A 24 0.20 9.54 1.50
CA ASP A 24 1.23 8.61 1.01
C ASP A 24 0.92 7.16 1.44
N PRO A 25 0.77 6.20 0.52
CA PRO A 25 0.54 4.79 0.85
C PRO A 25 1.64 4.18 1.72
N VAL A 26 2.89 4.65 1.61
CA VAL A 26 3.99 4.17 2.46
C VAL A 26 3.73 4.49 3.93
N TRP A 27 3.22 5.70 4.23
CA TRP A 27 2.86 6.06 5.59
C TRP A 27 1.69 5.22 6.12
N ALA A 28 0.68 4.95 5.28
CA ALA A 28 -0.42 4.07 5.66
C ALA A 28 0.05 2.64 5.98
N ALA A 29 1.06 2.12 5.26
CA ALA A 29 1.66 0.83 5.57
C ALA A 29 2.32 0.82 6.97
N VAL A 30 3.04 1.89 7.32
CA VAL A 30 3.65 2.06 8.65
C VAL A 30 2.57 2.13 9.73
N GLU A 31 1.54 2.94 9.54
CA GLU A 31 0.44 3.09 10.50
C GLU A 31 -0.33 1.77 10.69
N ALA A 32 -0.61 1.05 9.61
CA ALA A 32 -1.25 -0.26 9.67
C ALA A 32 -0.39 -1.28 10.44
N HIS A 33 0.93 -1.30 10.21
CA HIS A 33 1.84 -2.14 10.98
C HIS A 33 1.82 -1.79 12.47
N LEU A 34 1.96 -0.51 12.82
CA LEU A 34 1.87 -0.05 14.21
C LEU A 34 0.50 -0.33 14.84
N GLY A 35 -0.56 -0.39 14.04
CA GLY A 35 -1.91 -0.80 14.42
C GLY A 35 -2.10 -2.31 14.60
N GLY A 36 -1.08 -3.13 14.36
CA GLY A 36 -1.11 -4.58 14.57
C GLY A 36 -1.36 -5.41 13.31
N ALA A 37 -1.23 -4.84 12.11
CA ALA A 37 -1.27 -5.64 10.89
C ALA A 37 -0.05 -6.57 10.78
N ASP A 38 -0.30 -7.82 10.41
CA ASP A 38 0.73 -8.84 10.16
C ASP A 38 1.33 -8.72 8.74
N GLY A 39 0.62 -8.03 7.85
CA GLY A 39 1.07 -7.76 6.48
C GLY A 39 0.31 -6.62 5.82
N ILE A 40 0.88 -6.14 4.72
CA ILE A 40 0.30 -5.08 3.89
C ILE A 40 0.01 -5.65 2.52
N THR A 41 -1.19 -5.37 2.01
CA THR A 41 -1.61 -5.77 0.66
C THR A 41 -1.68 -4.53 -0.23
N ILE A 42 -1.17 -4.65 -1.45
CA ILE A 42 -1.32 -3.65 -2.52
C ILE A 42 -1.67 -4.34 -3.83
N HIS A 43 -2.41 -3.65 -4.69
CA HIS A 43 -2.72 -4.13 -6.03
C HIS A 43 -2.20 -3.18 -7.11
N LEU A 44 -1.15 -3.65 -7.80
CA LEU A 44 -0.60 -2.96 -8.97
C LEU A 44 -1.38 -3.38 -10.23
N ARG A 45 -2.43 -2.62 -10.57
CA ARG A 45 -3.25 -2.84 -11.78
C ARG A 45 -2.52 -2.42 -13.04
N GLU A 46 -2.74 -3.07 -14.19
CA GLU A 46 -2.24 -2.62 -15.51
C GLU A 46 -2.47 -1.12 -15.79
N ASP A 47 -3.65 -0.60 -15.43
CA ASP A 47 -4.05 0.80 -15.67
C ASP A 47 -3.48 1.81 -14.65
N ARG A 48 -2.77 1.34 -13.62
CA ARG A 48 -2.19 2.16 -12.54
C ARG A 48 -3.19 3.15 -11.92
N ARG A 49 -4.45 2.72 -11.76
CA ARG A 49 -5.55 3.57 -11.29
C ARG A 49 -5.32 4.18 -9.91
N HIS A 50 -4.63 3.47 -9.02
CA HIS A 50 -4.36 3.90 -7.64
C HIS A 50 -2.88 3.74 -7.27
N ILE A 51 -2.46 2.50 -6.96
CA ILE A 51 -1.05 2.16 -6.71
C ILE A 51 -0.29 2.24 -8.03
N ASN A 52 0.90 2.83 -7.99
CA ASN A 52 1.82 2.93 -9.12
C ASN A 52 3.14 2.19 -8.84
N ASP A 53 4.02 2.12 -9.85
CA ASP A 53 5.28 1.38 -9.76
C ASP A 53 6.24 1.96 -8.71
N ASP A 54 6.22 3.28 -8.46
CA ASP A 54 7.04 3.90 -7.42
C ASP A 54 6.54 3.54 -6.01
N ASP A 55 5.21 3.47 -5.81
CA ASP A 55 4.63 2.99 -4.55
C ASP A 55 5.11 1.57 -4.24
N VAL A 56 5.06 0.67 -5.24
CA VAL A 56 5.51 -0.72 -5.08
C VAL A 56 6.97 -0.78 -4.68
N ARG A 57 7.84 -0.03 -5.38
CA ARG A 57 9.27 0.03 -5.09
C ARG A 57 9.53 0.55 -3.67
N ARG A 58 8.90 1.67 -3.30
CA ARG A 58 9.07 2.29 -1.97
C ARG A 58 8.53 1.39 -0.86
N LEU A 59 7.39 0.74 -1.07
CA LEU A 59 6.83 -0.21 -0.11
C LEU A 59 7.76 -1.42 0.07
N ALA A 60 8.29 -1.97 -1.01
CA ALA A 60 9.24 -3.09 -0.94
C ALA A 60 10.54 -2.74 -0.21
N GLU A 61 11.01 -1.49 -0.32
CA GLU A 61 12.21 -0.99 0.36
C GLU A 61 11.98 -0.63 1.83
N LEU A 62 10.81 -0.10 2.17
CA LEU A 62 10.57 0.58 3.45
C LEU A 62 9.66 -0.18 4.42
N THR A 63 8.83 -1.11 3.94
CA THR A 63 7.95 -1.87 4.84
C THR A 63 8.71 -2.94 5.62
N GLN A 64 8.38 -3.09 6.91
CA GLN A 64 9.00 -4.07 7.82
C GLN A 64 8.14 -5.30 8.08
N VAL A 65 7.00 -5.41 7.39
CA VAL A 65 6.06 -6.54 7.45
C VAL A 65 5.94 -7.22 6.10
N LYS A 66 5.30 -8.38 6.06
CA LYS A 66 5.02 -9.10 4.81
C LYS A 66 4.28 -8.17 3.84
N LEU A 67 4.83 -8.00 2.64
CA LEU A 67 4.17 -7.29 1.55
C LEU A 67 3.52 -8.33 0.62
N ASN A 68 2.19 -8.27 0.50
CA ASN A 68 1.40 -9.06 -0.43
C ASN A 68 1.09 -8.22 -1.67
N LEU A 69 1.77 -8.51 -2.79
CA LEU A 69 1.58 -7.83 -4.06
C LEU A 69 0.57 -8.58 -4.93
N GLU A 70 -0.61 -8.00 -5.10
CA GLU A 70 -1.61 -8.44 -6.07
C GLU A 70 -1.31 -7.82 -7.44
N MET A 71 -1.42 -8.63 -8.49
CA MET A 71 -1.14 -8.21 -9.87
C MET A 71 -2.26 -8.69 -10.80
N ALA A 72 -2.65 -7.82 -11.72
CA ALA A 72 -3.51 -8.10 -12.86
C ALA A 72 -3.09 -7.20 -14.01
#